data_AF-A0A0F7LRK2-F1
#
_entry.id   AF-A0A0F7LRK2-F1
#
_cell.length_a   1.000
_cell.length_b   1.000
_cell.length_c   1.000
_cell.angle_alpha   90.00
_cell.angle_beta   90.00
_cell.angle_gamma   90.00
#
_symmetry.space_group_name_H-M   'P 1'
#
loop_
_entity.id
_entity.type
_entity.pdbx_description
1 polymer ?
#
loop_
_entity_poly.entity_id
_entity_poly.type
_entity_poly.pdbx_seq_one_letter_code
_entity_poly.pdbx_strand_id
1 'polypeptide(L)'
;MTAYANTNIPQTVKVYIDNLLVDTLTGKGQNNLMATKAYTSGTGKICIEIEGDGKPCKLRYFDNIFDGKPGTAIISAENGTNDNYNDSVVFLNWPLT
;
A
#
# COMPACT_ATOMS: atom_id res chain seq x y z
N MET A 1 -5.64 -6.01 -3.75
CA MET A 1 -4.99 -4.90 -3.04
C MET A 1 -6.06 -3.94 -2.55
N THR A 2 -5.91 -3.45 -1.32
CA THR A 2 -6.75 -2.40 -0.74
C THR A 2 -5.85 -1.32 -0.15
N ALA A 3 -6.14 -0.04 -0.37
CA ALA A 3 -5.34 1.07 0.15
C ALA A 3 -6.22 2.10 0.89
N TYR A 4 -5.72 2.60 2.02
CA TYR A 4 -6.39 3.56 2.88
C TYR A 4 -5.50 4.78 3.18
N ALA A 5 -6.12 5.93 3.45
CA ALA A 5 -5.50 7.08 4.10
C ALA A 5 -6.16 7.33 5.46
N ASN A 6 -5.39 7.68 6.49
CA ASN A 6 -5.91 8.07 7.81
C ASN A 6 -5.28 9.37 8.33
N THR A 7 -5.04 10.31 7.43
CA THR A 7 -4.44 11.61 7.76
C THR A 7 -4.96 12.71 6.85
N ASN A 8 -4.93 13.95 7.35
CA ASN A 8 -5.31 15.12 6.57
C ASN A 8 -4.20 15.58 5.61
N ILE A 9 -3.06 14.90 5.60
CA ILE A 9 -1.99 15.11 4.64
C ILE A 9 -2.26 14.25 3.40
N PRO A 10 -2.23 14.79 2.16
CA PRO A 10 -2.42 13.98 0.97
C PRO A 10 -1.45 12.81 0.92
N GLN A 11 -1.99 11.60 0.77
CA GLN A 11 -1.24 10.37 0.61
C GLN A 11 -1.33 9.92 -0.85
N THR A 12 -0.21 9.44 -1.39
CA THR A 12 -0.11 8.88 -2.74
C THR A 12 0.52 7.50 -2.66
N VAL A 13 -0.18 6.47 -3.15
CA VAL A 13 0.31 5.09 -3.26
C VAL A 13 0.58 4.80 -4.73
N LYS A 14 1.83 4.55 -5.08
CA LYS A 14 2.26 4.16 -6.44
C LYS A 14 2.47 2.65 -6.48
N VAL A 15 1.83 1.99 -7.44
CA VAL A 15 1.89 0.54 -7.61
C VAL A 15 2.75 0.23 -8.81
N TYR A 16 3.81 -0.56 -8.59
CA TYR A 16 4.69 -1.02 -9.65
C TYR A 16 4.62 -2.54 -9.78
N ILE A 17 4.50 -3.00 -11.03
CA ILE A 17 4.61 -4.42 -11.41
C ILE A 17 5.78 -4.53 -12.39
N ASP A 18 6.75 -5.39 -12.08
CA ASP A 18 7.96 -5.57 -12.90
C ASP A 18 8.70 -4.24 -13.20
N ASN A 19 8.75 -3.36 -12.18
CA ASN A 19 9.28 -1.99 -12.23
C ASN A 19 8.49 -0.98 -13.08
N LEU A 20 7.36 -1.38 -13.67
CA LEU A 20 6.49 -0.47 -14.41
C LEU A 20 5.43 0.10 -13.47
N LEU A 21 5.30 1.43 -13.43
CA LEU A 21 4.21 2.10 -12.72
C LEU A 21 2.89 1.74 -13.39
N VAL A 22 2.08 0.91 -12.74
CA VAL A 22 0.77 0.47 -13.27
C VAL A 22 -0.39 1.26 -12.71
N ASP A 23 -0.22 1.89 -11.54
CA ASP A 23 -1.28 2.68 -10.91
C ASP A 23 -0.73 3.73 -9.94
N THR A 24 -1.51 4.78 -9.72
CA THR A 24 -1.25 5.81 -8.71
C THR A 24 -2.57 6.15 -8.03
N LEU A 25 -2.67 5.85 -6.75
CA LEU A 25 -3.85 6.08 -5.92
C LEU A 25 -3.58 7.27 -4.99
N THR A 26 -4.52 8.19 -4.88
CA THR A 26 -4.42 9.33 -3.98
C THR A 26 -5.57 9.35 -3.00
N GLY A 27 -5.30 9.67 -1.73
CA GLY A 27 -6.33 9.80 -0.70
C GLY A 27 -5.94 10.80 0.38
N LYS A 28 -6.95 11.30 1.09
CA LYS A 28 -6.79 12.22 2.21
C LYS A 28 -8.02 12.10 3.12
N GLY A 29 -7.82 12.34 4.40
CA GLY A 29 -8.84 12.29 5.45
C GLY A 29 -8.66 11.09 6.37
N GLN A 30 -9.48 11.02 7.39
CA GLN A 30 -9.54 9.90 8.33
C GLN A 30 -10.39 8.77 7.75
N ASN A 31 -9.98 7.50 7.92
CA ASN A 31 -10.70 6.31 7.46
C ASN A 31 -11.06 6.35 5.96
N ASN A 32 -10.21 6.96 5.13
CA ASN A 32 -10.48 7.12 3.71
C ASN A 32 -10.03 5.87 2.93
N LEU A 33 -10.98 5.13 2.37
CA LEU A 33 -10.69 4.07 1.39
C LEU A 33 -10.28 4.71 0.06
N MET A 34 -9.02 4.55 -0.35
CA MET A 34 -8.55 5.03 -1.65
C MET A 34 -9.09 4.15 -2.78
N ALA A 35 -8.87 2.83 -2.67
CA ALA A 35 -9.33 1.85 -3.65
C ALA A 35 -9.21 0.41 -3.14
N THR A 36 -10.00 -0.48 -3.76
CA THR A 36 -9.77 -1.93 -3.79
C THR A 36 -9.60 -2.35 -5.25
N LYS A 37 -8.42 -2.87 -5.63
CA LYS A 37 -8.09 -3.26 -7.00
C LYS A 37 -7.36 -4.60 -7.05
N ALA A 38 -7.57 -5.34 -8.13
CA ALA A 38 -6.81 -6.55 -8.46
C ALA A 38 -5.78 -6.23 -9.55
N TYR A 39 -4.59 -6.82 -9.43
CA TYR A 39 -3.50 -6.69 -10.39
C TYR A 39 -2.98 -8.08 -10.73
N THR A 40 -2.52 -8.26 -11.97
CA THR A 40 -1.65 -9.40 -12.31
C THR A 40 -0.24 -9.11 -11.81
N SER A 41 0.42 -10.10 -11.21
CA SER A 41 1.73 -9.90 -10.57
C SER A 41 2.91 -9.86 -11.56
N GLY A 42 2.67 -10.12 -12.85
CA GLY A 42 3.75 -10.28 -13.84
C GLY A 42 4.71 -11.39 -13.42
N THR A 43 6.00 -11.08 -13.33
CA THR A 43 7.02 -12.03 -12.83
C THR A 43 6.94 -12.33 -11.33
N GLY A 44 6.07 -11.63 -10.60
CA GLY A 44 5.98 -11.67 -9.14
C GLY A 44 6.66 -10.48 -8.46
N LYS A 45 7.34 -9.62 -9.21
CA LYS A 45 8.00 -8.43 -8.67
C LYS A 45 7.00 -7.29 -8.50
N ILE A 46 6.54 -7.09 -7.26
CA ILE A 46 5.64 -6.01 -6.87
C ILE A 46 6.41 -5.01 -6.01
N CYS A 47 6.26 -3.72 -6.29
CA CYS A 47 6.78 -2.65 -5.45
C CYS A 47 5.68 -1.63 -5.17
N ILE A 48 5.59 -1.20 -3.91
CA ILE A 48 4.64 -0.17 -3.47
C ILE A 48 5.47 0.97 -2.90
N GLU A 49 5.32 2.15 -3.50
CA GLU A 49 5.85 3.39 -2.93
C GLU A 49 4.69 4.17 -2.32
N ILE A 50 4.95 4.82 -1.18
CA ILE A 50 3.97 5.65 -0.49
C ILE A 50 4.60 7.00 -0.19
N GLU A 51 3.92 8.06 -0.61
CA GLU A 51 4.33 9.45 -0.40
C GLU A 51 3.25 10.21 0.38
N GLY A 52 3.68 11.01 1.36
CA GLY A 52 2.86 11.98 2.08
C GLY A 52 3.29 13.39 1.71
N ASP A 53 2.38 14.19 1.15
CA ASP A 53 2.67 15.54 0.64
C ASP A 53 3.85 15.57 -0.38
N GLY A 54 3.90 14.55 -1.24
CA GLY A 54 4.94 14.40 -2.27
C GLY A 54 6.32 13.98 -1.74
N LYS A 55 6.43 13.58 -0.47
CA LYS A 55 7.68 13.08 0.12
C LYS A 55 7.55 11.61 0.51
N PRO A 56 8.60 10.78 0.35
CA PRO A 56 8.55 9.38 0.76
C PRO A 56 8.18 9.22 2.25
N CYS A 57 7.27 8.30 2.53
CA CYS A 57 6.91 7.92 3.90
C CYS A 57 7.94 6.96 4.50
N LYS A 58 8.04 6.94 5.84
CA LYS A 58 8.67 5.82 6.55
C LYS A 58 7.72 4.63 6.48
N LEU A 59 8.25 3.45 6.15
CA LEU A 59 7.43 2.24 5.97
C LEU A 59 7.71 1.20 7.04
N ARG A 60 6.65 0.52 7.47
CA ARG A 60 6.70 -0.79 8.15
C ARG A 60 5.94 -1.77 7.27
N TYR A 61 6.40 -3.01 7.21
CA TYR A 61 5.73 -4.02 6.42
C TYR A 61 5.85 -5.39 7.07
N PHE A 62 4.88 -6.23 6.75
CA PHE A 62 4.84 -7.62 7.15
C PHE A 62 4.17 -8.42 6.04
N ASP A 63 4.77 -9.53 5.66
CA ASP A 63 4.19 -10.50 4.76
C ASP A 63 4.13 -11.88 5.41
N ASN A 64 3.10 -12.66 5.05
CA ASN A 64 2.93 -14.02 5.50
C ASN A 64 2.27 -14.86 4.41
N ILE A 65 2.63 -16.14 4.35
CA ILE A 65 2.04 -17.14 3.46
C ILE A 65 1.54 -18.29 4.33
N PHE A 66 0.23 -18.54 4.34
CA PHE A 66 -0.40 -19.62 5.09
C PHE A 66 -0.29 -20.93 4.33
N ASP A 67 0.39 -21.97 4.86
CA ASP A 67 0.46 -23.33 4.29
C ASP A 67 0.65 -23.36 2.75
N GLY A 68 1.46 -22.43 2.22
CA GLY A 68 1.70 -22.22 0.79
C GLY A 68 0.72 -21.27 0.07
N LYS A 69 -0.54 -21.14 0.52
CA LYS A 69 -1.52 -20.11 0.12
C LYS A 69 -2.77 -20.12 1.06
N PRO A 70 -3.41 -18.96 1.33
CA PRO A 70 -3.17 -17.65 0.72
C PRO A 70 -1.97 -16.90 1.34
N GLY A 71 -1.47 -15.91 0.61
CA GLY A 71 -0.50 -14.94 1.08
C GLY A 71 -1.12 -13.57 1.33
N THR A 72 -0.51 -12.82 2.23
CA THR A 72 -0.84 -11.43 2.53
C THR A 72 0.43 -10.62 2.69
N ALA A 73 0.39 -9.35 2.32
CA ALA A 73 1.39 -8.38 2.72
C ALA A 73 0.70 -7.09 3.15
N ILE A 74 1.15 -6.51 4.25
CA ILE A 74 0.64 -5.26 4.80
C ILE A 74 1.78 -4.27 4.79
N ILE A 75 1.52 -3.06 4.30
CA ILE A 75 2.47 -1.95 4.26
C ILE A 75 1.81 -0.76 4.93
N SER A 76 2.49 -0.23 5.93
CA SER A 76 2.02 0.83 6.81
C SER A 76 2.98 2.01 6.73
N ALA A 77 2.44 3.21 6.54
CA ALA A 77 3.20 4.42 6.27
C ALA A 77 3.04 5.46 7.38
N GLU A 78 4.14 6.14 7.69
CA GLU A 78 4.20 7.32 8.55
C GLU A 78 4.87 8.47 7.79
N ASN A 79 4.22 9.63 7.75
CA ASN A 79 4.71 10.84 7.12
C ASN A 79 4.85 12.02 8.09
N GLY A 80 4.70 11.78 9.40
CA GLY A 80 4.92 12.73 10.49
C GLY A 80 5.88 12.23 11.58
N THR A 81 5.60 12.63 12.82
CA THR A 81 6.45 12.39 14.00
C THR A 81 5.73 11.62 15.12
N ASN A 82 4.48 11.21 14.91
CA ASN A 82 3.72 10.49 15.94
C ASN A 82 4.01 8.98 15.94
N ASP A 83 4.67 8.48 14.88
CA ASP A 83 5.09 7.10 14.70
C ASP A 83 3.92 6.10 14.87
N ASN A 84 2.73 6.48 14.42
CA ASN A 84 1.55 5.60 14.40
C ASN A 84 1.53 4.67 13.19
N TYR A 85 2.22 5.04 12.10
CA TYR A 85 2.32 4.26 10.85
C TYR A 85 0.96 3.91 10.24
N ASN A 86 -0.03 4.78 10.39
CA ASN A 86 -1.37 4.59 9.83
C ASN A 86 -1.76 5.69 8.84
N ASP A 87 -0.89 6.65 8.53
CA ASP A 87 -1.15 7.73 7.58
C ASP A 87 -1.64 7.17 6.24
N SER A 88 -1.00 6.10 5.77
CA SER A 88 -1.55 5.22 4.74
C SER A 88 -1.30 3.75 5.08
N VAL A 89 -2.26 2.90 4.75
CA VAL A 89 -2.16 1.44 4.94
C VAL A 89 -2.57 0.73 3.65
N VAL A 90 -1.73 -0.17 3.17
CA VAL A 90 -1.93 -0.97 1.96
C VAL A 90 -1.93 -2.45 2.33
N PHE A 91 -2.95 -3.16 1.87
CA PHE A 91 -3.09 -4.60 2.00
C PHE A 91 -2.97 -5.26 0.63
N LEU A 92 -2.11 -6.26 0.50
CA LEU A 92 -2.00 -7.17 -0.63
C LEU A 92 -2.47 -8.54 -0.17
N ASN A 93 -3.22 -9.26 -1.03
CA ASN A 93 -3.71 -10.60 -0.73
C ASN A 93 -3.78 -11.43 -2.01
N TRP A 94 -3.42 -12.71 -1.95
CA TRP A 94 -3.40 -13.64 -3.08
C TRP A 94 -3.48 -15.11 -2.64
N PRO A 95 -3.84 -16.08 -3.52
CA PRO A 95 -4.56 -15.85 -4.77
C PRO A 95 -5.99 -15.36 -4.47
N LEU A 96 -6.66 -14.80 -5.48
CA LEU A 96 -8.04 -14.32 -5.35
C LEU A 96 -9.10 -15.38 -5.68
N THR A 97 -8.66 -16.50 -6.27
CA THR A 97 -9.48 -17.63 -6.73
C THR A 97 -8.76 -18.94 -6.45
#